data_AF-A0A348PSW5-F1
#
_entry.id   AF-A0A348PSW5-F1
#
_cell.length_a   1.000
_cell.length_b   1.000
_cell.length_c   1.000
_cell.angle_alpha   90.00
_cell.angle_beta   90.00
_cell.angle_gamma   90.00
#
_symmetry.space_group_name_H-M   'P 1'
#
loop_
_entity.id
_entity.type
_entity.pdbx_description
1 polymer ?
#
loop_
_entity_poly.entity_id
_entity_poly.type
_entity_poly.pdbx_seq_one_letter_code
_entity_poly.pdbx_strand_id
1 'polypeptide(L)'
;MKKLLFVVFLAPLMLLAQADFRGMNWGDSFERLQELNPTVSFIEELHDEWLVYSYKDNVAGVDAYVLFSFSENKLVSSGYIFDYSVFSDTKEKLRAFNRINERLEEKYDLKNDDDWLVSTWKGDDDALDHAIDMGDVVLMRISKNERTSLAHSLGKIQGSLTHLLFYYSSLEVEKEQEYDDF
;
A
#
# COMPACT_ATOMS: atom_id res chain seq x y z
N MET A 1 16.54 -30.96 50.35
CA MET A 1 17.28 -30.22 49.30
C MET A 1 16.30 -29.86 48.20
N LYS A 2 16.26 -28.58 47.83
CA LYS A 2 15.22 -27.94 47.01
C LYS A 2 15.14 -28.59 45.63
N LYS A 3 13.96 -29.10 45.25
CA LYS A 3 13.62 -29.39 43.86
C LYS A 3 13.38 -28.05 43.17
N LEU A 4 14.30 -27.63 42.31
CA LEU A 4 14.10 -26.46 41.45
C LEU A 4 13.14 -26.89 40.33
N LEU A 5 11.87 -26.49 40.42
CA LEU A 5 10.97 -26.55 39.27
C LEU A 5 11.41 -25.43 38.31
N PHE A 6 12.07 -25.80 37.22
CA PHE A 6 12.18 -24.91 36.06
C PHE A 6 10.80 -24.88 35.39
N VAL A 7 9.96 -23.92 35.77
CA VAL A 7 8.84 -23.53 34.92
C VAL A 7 9.48 -22.80 33.75
N VAL A 8 9.72 -23.53 32.66
CA VAL A 8 9.97 -22.91 31.36
C VAL A 8 8.69 -22.15 31.04
N PHE A 9 8.71 -20.85 31.31
CA PHE A 9 7.76 -19.92 30.72
C PHE A 9 8.02 -20.03 29.22
N LEU A 10 7.26 -20.91 28.54
CA LEU A 10 6.95 -20.74 27.14
C LEU A 10 6.15 -19.43 27.06
N ALA A 11 6.84 -18.30 27.27
CA ALA A 11 6.41 -17.07 26.66
C ALA A 11 6.18 -17.45 25.20
N PRO A 12 5.00 -17.20 24.63
CA PRO A 12 4.86 -17.40 23.22
C PRO A 12 5.85 -16.41 22.61
N LEU A 13 7.01 -16.92 22.18
CA LEU A 13 7.69 -16.43 21.00
C LEU A 13 6.71 -16.64 19.84
N MET A 14 5.59 -15.91 19.86
CA MET A 14 5.17 -15.28 18.64
C MET A 14 6.36 -14.39 18.33
N LEU A 15 7.29 -14.93 17.52
CA LEU A 15 8.01 -14.08 16.58
C LEU A 15 7.01 -13.00 16.20
N LEU A 16 7.35 -11.74 16.45
CA LEU A 16 6.56 -10.63 15.97
C LEU A 16 6.54 -10.79 14.45
N ALA A 17 5.60 -11.60 13.96
CA ALA A 17 5.30 -11.72 12.56
C ALA A 17 4.96 -10.28 12.20
N GLN A 18 5.84 -9.68 11.41
CA GLN A 18 5.67 -8.31 11.02
C GLN A 18 4.35 -8.27 10.27
N ALA A 19 3.37 -7.57 10.84
CA ALA A 19 2.05 -7.49 10.25
C ALA A 19 2.14 -7.02 8.80
N ASP A 20 1.25 -7.55 7.96
CA ASP A 20 1.28 -7.28 6.53
C ASP A 20 0.97 -5.78 6.28
N PHE A 21 -0.01 -5.20 7.00
CA PHE A 21 -0.35 -3.77 6.91
C PHE A 21 -0.95 -3.23 8.22
N ARG A 22 -0.34 -2.19 8.82
CA ARG A 22 -0.85 -1.47 10.01
C ARG A 22 -1.35 -2.38 11.16
N GLY A 23 -0.68 -3.50 11.42
CA GLY A 23 -1.05 -4.45 12.47
C GLY A 23 -2.06 -5.52 12.05
N MET A 24 -2.63 -5.41 10.85
CA MET A 24 -3.46 -6.42 10.19
C MET A 24 -2.60 -7.39 9.37
N ASN A 25 -3.09 -8.62 9.23
CA ASN A 25 -2.55 -9.63 8.32
C ASN A 25 -3.57 -9.95 7.22
N TRP A 26 -3.08 -10.46 6.09
CA TRP A 26 -3.95 -11.00 5.05
C TRP A 26 -4.81 -12.13 5.63
N GLY A 27 -6.11 -12.09 5.35
CA GLY A 27 -7.08 -13.02 5.91
C GLY A 27 -7.73 -12.57 7.23
N ASP A 28 -7.23 -11.54 7.90
CA ASP A 28 -7.88 -11.00 9.11
C ASP A 28 -9.27 -10.44 8.77
N SER A 29 -10.19 -10.48 9.74
CA SER A 29 -11.58 -10.06 9.53
C SER A 29 -11.82 -8.57 9.81
N PHE A 30 -13.00 -8.06 9.46
CA PHE A 30 -13.39 -6.69 9.80
C PHE A 30 -13.46 -6.47 11.32
N GLU A 31 -13.89 -7.46 12.10
CA GLU A 31 -13.88 -7.36 13.57
C GLU A 31 -12.47 -7.10 14.09
N ARG A 32 -11.45 -7.75 13.50
CA ARG A 32 -10.06 -7.51 13.86
C ARG A 32 -9.61 -6.09 13.53
N LEU A 33 -10.06 -5.54 12.40
CA LEU A 33 -9.79 -4.15 12.03
C LEU A 33 -10.37 -3.18 13.07
N GLN A 34 -11.60 -3.44 13.53
CA GLN A 34 -12.25 -2.63 14.56
C GLN A 34 -11.54 -2.72 15.91
N GLU A 35 -11.08 -3.91 16.32
CA GLU A 35 -10.29 -4.09 17.55
C GLU A 35 -8.99 -3.27 17.54
N LEU A 36 -8.30 -3.20 16.40
CA LEU A 36 -7.08 -2.43 16.25
C LEU A 36 -7.33 -0.91 16.16
N ASN A 37 -8.53 -0.51 15.76
CA ASN A 37 -8.90 0.89 15.52
C ASN A 37 -10.20 1.27 16.27
N PRO A 38 -10.25 1.12 17.60
CA PRO A 38 -11.52 1.21 18.36
C PRO A 38 -12.17 2.60 18.36
N THR A 39 -11.43 3.64 17.98
CA THR A 39 -11.90 5.03 17.93
C THR A 39 -12.14 5.53 16.50
N VAL A 40 -11.84 4.72 15.49
CA VAL A 40 -11.99 5.12 14.08
C VAL A 40 -13.42 4.85 13.64
N SER A 41 -14.02 5.85 12.99
CA SER A 41 -15.26 5.68 12.24
C SER A 41 -14.92 5.45 10.77
N PHE A 42 -15.15 4.24 10.29
CA PHE A 42 -14.85 3.88 8.90
C PHE A 42 -15.96 4.35 7.96
N ILE A 43 -15.56 4.81 6.78
CA ILE A 43 -16.43 4.93 5.61
C ILE A 43 -16.45 3.55 4.95
N GLU A 44 -17.65 3.03 4.72
CA GLU A 44 -17.87 1.74 4.05
C GLU A 44 -18.35 1.98 2.62
N GLU A 45 -17.68 1.34 1.66
CA GLU A 45 -18.02 1.39 0.24
C GLU A 45 -17.94 -0.01 -0.37
N LEU A 46 -18.86 -0.32 -1.28
CA LEU A 46 -18.82 -1.54 -2.07
C LEU A 46 -18.22 -1.21 -3.44
N HIS A 47 -17.10 -1.84 -3.77
CA HIS A 47 -16.42 -1.73 -5.06
C HIS A 47 -16.39 -3.12 -5.69
N ASP A 48 -17.21 -3.32 -6.72
CA ASP A 48 -17.47 -4.64 -7.33
C ASP A 48 -17.88 -5.69 -6.27
N GLU A 49 -17.05 -6.71 -6.04
CA GLU A 49 -17.29 -7.76 -5.05
C GLU A 49 -16.59 -7.49 -3.70
N TRP A 50 -15.86 -6.37 -3.59
CA TRP A 50 -15.05 -6.06 -2.41
C TRP A 50 -15.72 -5.02 -1.52
N LEU A 51 -15.75 -5.32 -0.23
CA LEU A 51 -16.16 -4.37 0.78
C LEU A 51 -14.94 -3.60 1.26
N VAL A 52 -14.94 -2.28 1.05
CA VAL A 52 -13.82 -1.40 1.37
C VAL A 52 -14.16 -0.53 2.55
N TYR A 53 -13.31 -0.58 3.57
CA TYR A 53 -13.38 0.29 4.73
C TYR A 53 -12.24 1.30 4.67
N SER A 54 -12.55 2.58 4.82
CA SER A 54 -11.55 3.63 4.78
C SER A 54 -11.71 4.70 5.86
N TYR A 55 -10.62 5.38 6.17
CA TYR A 55 -10.62 6.58 7.01
C TYR A 55 -9.47 7.51 6.62
N LYS A 56 -9.56 8.78 7.04
CA LYS A 56 -8.49 9.77 6.81
C LYS A 56 -7.42 9.68 7.88
N ASP A 57 -6.16 9.74 7.46
CA ASP A 57 -4.99 9.79 8.34
C ASP A 57 -3.86 10.60 7.70
N ASN A 58 -2.82 10.92 8.46
CA ASN A 58 -1.60 11.53 7.95
C ASN A 58 -0.47 10.48 7.85
N VAL A 59 0.03 10.25 6.64
CA VAL A 59 1.04 9.24 6.33
C VAL A 59 2.29 9.93 5.79
N ALA A 60 3.39 9.85 6.53
CA ALA A 60 4.66 10.50 6.18
C ALA A 60 4.52 12.00 5.84
N GLY A 61 3.65 12.71 6.58
CA GLY A 61 3.40 14.14 6.40
C GLY A 61 2.41 14.49 5.29
N VAL A 62 1.72 13.51 4.71
CA VAL A 62 0.75 13.68 3.63
C VAL A 62 -0.60 13.13 4.09
N ASP A 63 -1.66 13.90 3.90
CA ASP A 63 -3.02 13.43 4.18
C ASP A 63 -3.40 12.32 3.20
N ALA A 64 -4.00 11.25 3.68
CA ALA A 64 -4.39 10.10 2.87
C ALA A 64 -5.67 9.47 3.38
N TYR A 65 -6.41 8.83 2.48
CA TYR A 65 -7.34 7.79 2.86
C TYR A 65 -6.57 6.49 3.03
N VAL A 66 -6.71 5.87 4.18
CA VAL A 66 -6.23 4.52 4.49
C VAL A 66 -7.35 3.56 4.15
N LEU A 67 -7.09 2.56 3.32
CA LEU A 67 -8.10 1.63 2.81
C LEU A 67 -7.79 0.20 3.25
N PHE A 68 -8.85 -0.56 3.52
CA PHE A 68 -8.84 -1.98 3.81
C PHE A 68 -9.93 -2.64 2.98
N SER A 69 -9.56 -3.50 2.04
CA SER A 69 -10.49 -4.19 1.14
C SER A 69 -10.65 -5.64 1.57
N PHE A 70 -11.90 -6.06 1.69
CA PHE A 70 -12.29 -7.38 2.16
C PHE A 70 -13.07 -8.15 1.09
N SER A 71 -12.74 -9.43 0.96
CA SER A 71 -13.54 -10.42 0.25
C SER A 71 -13.92 -11.53 1.23
N GLU A 72 -15.19 -11.93 1.27
CA GLU A 72 -15.71 -12.93 2.22
C GLU A 72 -15.32 -12.67 3.70
N ASN A 73 -15.32 -11.40 4.14
CA ASN A 73 -14.85 -10.96 5.47
C ASN A 73 -13.38 -11.31 5.77
N LYS A 74 -12.52 -11.36 4.74
CA LYS A 74 -11.08 -11.55 4.86
C LYS A 74 -10.35 -10.41 4.18
N LEU A 75 -9.36 -9.84 4.84
CA LEU A 75 -8.54 -8.78 4.28
C LEU A 75 -7.72 -9.32 3.11
N VAL A 76 -7.90 -8.75 1.92
CA VAL A 76 -7.21 -9.16 0.69
C VAL A 76 -6.30 -8.07 0.13
N SER A 77 -6.62 -6.81 0.40
CA SER A 77 -5.83 -5.66 -0.01
C SER A 77 -5.94 -4.53 1.00
N SER A 78 -4.94 -3.66 1.05
CA SER A 78 -4.96 -2.43 1.81
C SER A 78 -4.09 -1.38 1.15
N GLY A 79 -4.29 -0.10 1.46
CA GLY A 79 -3.48 0.91 0.83
C GLY A 79 -3.74 2.32 1.29
N TYR A 80 -3.16 3.23 0.52
CA TYR A 80 -3.26 4.67 0.69
C TYR A 80 -3.63 5.31 -0.63
N ILE A 81 -4.68 6.14 -0.60
CA ILE A 81 -4.95 7.14 -1.63
C ILE A 81 -4.55 8.47 -1.03
N PHE A 82 -3.45 9.03 -1.51
CA PHE A 82 -2.91 10.26 -0.96
C PHE A 82 -3.65 11.47 -1.50
N ASP A 83 -4.10 12.33 -0.60
CA ASP A 83 -4.74 13.60 -0.90
C ASP A 83 -3.67 14.70 -1.03
N TYR A 84 -3.29 14.99 -2.26
CA TYR A 84 -2.33 16.05 -2.58
C TYR A 84 -3.00 17.39 -2.89
N SER A 85 -4.25 17.60 -2.50
CA SER A 85 -4.95 18.89 -2.71
C SER A 85 -4.23 20.08 -2.06
N VAL A 86 -3.43 19.82 -1.02
CA VAL A 86 -2.62 20.85 -0.35
C VAL A 86 -1.35 21.26 -1.12
N PHE A 87 -0.90 20.45 -2.08
CA PHE A 87 0.31 20.72 -2.86
C PHE A 87 -0.03 21.41 -4.18
N SER A 88 0.63 22.54 -4.41
CA SER A 88 0.30 23.43 -5.53
C SER A 88 0.90 23.02 -6.87
N ASP A 89 1.97 22.22 -6.86
CA ASP A 89 2.69 21.80 -8.06
C ASP A 89 3.06 20.30 -8.05
N THR A 90 3.40 19.79 -9.23
CA THR A 90 3.77 18.38 -9.45
C THR A 90 5.14 18.04 -8.85
N LYS A 91 6.00 19.03 -8.67
CA LYS A 91 7.34 18.85 -8.08
C LYS A 91 7.27 18.50 -6.61
N GLU A 92 6.38 19.14 -5.84
CA GLU A 92 6.14 18.79 -4.45
C GLU A 92 5.55 17.40 -4.29
N LYS A 93 4.65 17.00 -5.20
CA LYS A 93 4.06 15.65 -5.23
C LYS A 93 5.12 14.59 -5.55
N LEU A 94 6.00 14.85 -6.52
CA LEU A 94 7.15 13.99 -6.82
C LEU A 94 8.10 13.85 -5.61
N ARG A 95 8.36 14.94 -4.88
CA ARG A 95 9.16 14.87 -3.64
C ARG A 95 8.49 14.00 -2.57
N ALA A 96 7.18 14.07 -2.42
CA ALA A 96 6.44 13.24 -1.49
C ALA A 96 6.47 11.75 -1.90
N PHE A 97 6.29 11.45 -3.19
CA PHE A 97 6.48 10.11 -3.74
C PHE A 97 7.87 9.54 -3.44
N ASN A 98 8.93 10.31 -3.67
CA ASN A 98 10.29 9.87 -3.37
C ASN A 98 10.52 9.64 -1.86
N ARG A 99 9.99 10.51 -0.99
CA ARG A 99 10.06 10.31 0.46
C ARG A 99 9.36 9.03 0.91
N ILE A 100 8.23 8.69 0.30
CA ILE A 100 7.53 7.43 0.59
C ILE A 100 8.35 6.24 0.10
N ASN A 101 8.97 6.32 -1.09
CA ASN A 101 9.87 5.28 -1.61
C ASN A 101 11.03 5.00 -0.67
N GLU A 102 11.71 6.04 -0.17
CA GLU A 102 12.82 5.89 0.78
C GLU A 102 12.41 5.06 2.02
N ARG A 103 11.17 5.23 2.49
CA ARG A 103 10.63 4.45 3.62
C ARG A 103 10.27 3.02 3.23
N LEU A 104 9.75 2.83 2.02
CA LEU A 104 9.41 1.50 1.51
C LEU A 104 10.68 0.65 1.29
N GLU A 105 11.76 1.25 0.83
CA GLU A 105 13.06 0.59 0.63
C GLU A 105 13.69 0.09 1.94
N GLU A 106 13.28 0.62 3.10
CA GLU A 106 13.68 0.06 4.41
C GLU A 106 13.12 -1.37 4.63
N LYS A 107 12.04 -1.77 3.94
CA LYS A 107 11.32 -3.04 4.14
C LYS A 107 11.20 -3.91 2.87
N TYR A 108 11.22 -3.31 1.69
CA TYR A 108 10.91 -3.98 0.42
C TYR A 108 12.02 -3.78 -0.61
N ASP A 109 12.27 -4.81 -1.42
CA ASP A 109 13.12 -4.72 -2.61
C ASP A 109 12.30 -4.14 -3.78
N LEU A 110 12.33 -2.82 -3.93
CA LEU A 110 11.54 -2.11 -4.93
C LEU A 110 12.18 -2.21 -6.32
N LYS A 111 11.35 -2.48 -7.32
CA LYS A 111 11.70 -2.41 -8.74
C LYS A 111 11.00 -1.23 -9.40
N ASN A 112 11.72 -0.55 -10.27
CA ASN A 112 11.15 0.50 -11.12
C ASN A 112 10.39 -0.16 -12.27
N ASP A 113 9.14 0.24 -12.47
CA ASP A 113 8.27 -0.24 -13.54
C ASP A 113 7.51 0.94 -14.18
N ASP A 114 8.23 2.05 -14.39
CA ASP A 114 7.65 3.29 -14.91
C ASP A 114 7.05 3.08 -16.31
N ASP A 115 5.78 3.45 -16.46
CA ASP A 115 5.07 3.38 -17.73
C ASP A 115 5.20 4.71 -18.49
N TRP A 116 6.04 4.72 -19.52
CA TRP A 116 6.28 5.88 -20.37
C TRP A 116 5.35 5.81 -21.59
N LEU A 117 4.27 6.58 -21.55
CA LEU A 117 3.32 6.73 -22.65
C LEU A 117 3.91 7.59 -23.78
N VAL A 118 4.78 8.53 -23.43
CA VAL A 118 5.52 9.39 -24.37
C VAL A 118 6.97 9.49 -23.93
N SER A 119 7.92 9.22 -24.84
CA SER A 119 9.34 9.11 -24.48
C SER A 119 10.16 10.40 -24.58
N THR A 120 9.53 11.55 -24.89
CA THR A 120 10.19 12.85 -25.10
C THR A 120 11.12 13.23 -23.94
N TRP A 121 10.70 12.97 -22.71
CA TRP A 121 11.41 13.34 -21.47
C TRP A 121 12.12 12.15 -20.81
N LYS A 122 12.14 10.97 -21.46
CA LYS A 122 12.64 9.74 -20.84
C LYS A 122 14.15 9.82 -20.63
N GLY A 123 14.57 9.69 -19.38
CA GLY A 123 15.99 9.77 -18.97
C GLY A 123 16.48 11.19 -18.66
N ASP A 124 15.59 12.19 -18.70
CA ASP A 124 15.86 13.54 -18.22
C ASP A 124 15.22 13.74 -16.85
N ASP A 125 16.02 13.53 -15.79
CA ASP A 125 15.55 13.63 -14.40
C ASP A 125 15.06 15.04 -14.04
N ASP A 126 15.61 16.08 -14.68
CA ASP A 126 15.23 17.47 -14.44
C ASP A 126 13.86 17.82 -15.04
N ALA A 127 13.36 17.01 -15.98
CA ALA A 127 12.07 17.17 -16.64
C ALA A 127 10.98 16.22 -16.10
N LEU A 128 11.28 15.40 -15.09
CA LEU A 128 10.38 14.31 -14.67
C LEU A 128 9.05 14.82 -14.10
N ASP A 129 9.06 15.90 -13.32
CA ASP A 129 7.84 16.52 -12.79
C ASP A 129 6.98 17.09 -13.92
N HIS A 130 7.60 17.64 -14.96
CA HIS A 130 6.90 18.09 -16.15
C HIS A 130 6.28 16.91 -16.93
N ALA A 131 7.02 15.82 -17.13
CA ALA A 131 6.51 14.62 -17.80
C ALA A 131 5.29 14.02 -17.07
N ILE A 132 5.31 13.99 -15.74
CA ILE A 132 4.16 13.57 -14.92
C ILE A 132 2.98 14.52 -15.12
N ASP A 133 3.22 15.83 -15.10
CA ASP A 133 2.18 16.85 -15.29
C ASP A 133 1.55 16.79 -16.68
N MET A 134 2.32 16.45 -17.71
CA MET A 134 1.81 16.23 -19.06
C MET A 134 1.03 14.92 -19.19
N GLY A 135 1.22 13.98 -18.26
CA GLY A 135 0.68 12.62 -18.36
C GLY A 135 1.47 11.74 -19.31
N ASP A 136 2.74 12.08 -19.56
CA ASP A 136 3.65 11.35 -20.44
C ASP A 136 4.24 10.12 -19.75
N VAL A 137 4.21 10.09 -18.41
CA VAL A 137 4.71 8.99 -17.58
C VAL A 137 3.83 8.76 -16.35
N VAL A 138 3.67 7.49 -15.99
CA VAL A 138 3.22 7.06 -14.66
C VAL A 138 4.41 6.42 -13.97
N LEU A 139 4.88 7.02 -12.88
CA LEU A 139 5.92 6.41 -12.06
C LEU A 139 5.34 5.22 -11.32
N MET A 140 6.10 4.11 -11.27
CA MET A 140 5.69 2.92 -10.53
C MET A 140 6.86 2.26 -9.82
N ARG A 141 6.66 1.94 -8.55
CA ARG A 141 7.54 1.05 -7.77
C ARG A 141 6.75 -0.17 -7.36
N ILE A 142 7.24 -1.33 -7.73
CA ILE A 142 6.61 -2.61 -7.41
C ILE A 142 7.54 -3.47 -6.56
N SER A 143 6.95 -4.29 -5.70
CA SER A 143 7.66 -5.34 -4.98
C SER A 143 6.74 -6.52 -4.80
N LYS A 144 7.28 -7.74 -4.82
CA LYS A 144 6.55 -8.96 -4.48
C LYS A 144 7.45 -9.85 -3.64
N ASN A 145 6.92 -10.30 -2.50
CA ASN A 145 7.49 -11.40 -1.74
C ASN A 145 6.46 -12.52 -1.60
N GLU A 146 6.72 -13.53 -0.76
CA GLU A 146 5.82 -14.69 -0.60
C GLU A 146 4.45 -14.34 -0.02
N ARG A 147 4.32 -13.20 0.69
CA ARG A 147 3.09 -12.80 1.38
C ARG A 147 2.43 -11.58 0.76
N THR A 148 3.23 -10.59 0.38
CA THR A 148 2.75 -9.26 0.02
C THR A 148 3.31 -8.82 -1.33
N SER A 149 2.38 -8.44 -2.20
CA SER A 149 2.65 -7.67 -3.40
C SER A 149 2.36 -6.20 -3.10
N LEU A 150 3.16 -5.29 -3.61
CA LEU A 150 3.03 -3.85 -3.43
C LEU A 150 3.17 -3.15 -4.77
N ALA A 151 2.33 -2.14 -4.98
CA ALA A 151 2.43 -1.19 -6.08
C ALA A 151 2.28 0.23 -5.54
N HIS A 152 3.26 1.08 -5.82
CA HIS A 152 3.28 2.50 -5.48
C HIS A 152 3.37 3.30 -6.76
N SER A 153 2.41 4.19 -7.02
CA SER A 153 2.35 4.94 -8.28
C SER A 153 2.07 6.42 -8.09
N LEU A 154 2.60 7.22 -9.03
CA LEU A 154 2.31 8.65 -9.19
C LEU A 154 2.23 8.97 -10.68
N GLY A 155 1.10 9.48 -11.14
CA GLY A 155 0.91 9.83 -12.55
C GLY A 155 -0.51 10.24 -12.87
N LYS A 156 -0.76 10.68 -14.11
CA LYS A 156 -2.12 10.97 -14.57
C LYS A 156 -2.84 9.67 -14.94
N ILE A 157 -3.79 9.25 -14.11
CA ILE A 157 -4.64 8.09 -14.33
C ILE A 157 -6.04 8.60 -14.67
N GLN A 158 -6.58 8.21 -15.83
CA GLN A 158 -7.88 8.69 -16.32
C GLN A 158 -8.01 10.24 -16.35
N GLY A 159 -6.91 10.92 -16.68
CA GLY A 159 -6.86 12.38 -16.81
C GLY A 159 -6.68 13.15 -15.49
N SER A 160 -6.69 12.47 -14.35
CA SER A 160 -6.44 13.09 -13.04
C SER A 160 -5.08 12.66 -12.49
N LEU A 161 -4.35 13.59 -11.88
CA LEU A 161 -3.12 13.24 -11.18
C LEU A 161 -3.47 12.44 -9.93
N THR A 162 -2.97 11.22 -9.86
CA THR A 162 -3.29 10.25 -8.82
C THR A 162 -2.01 9.71 -8.21
N HIS A 163 -2.02 9.50 -6.90
CA HIS A 163 -0.91 8.90 -6.17
C HIS A 163 -1.45 7.82 -5.23
N LEU A 164 -1.07 6.59 -5.50
CA LEU A 164 -1.59 5.38 -4.86
C LEU A 164 -0.47 4.56 -4.28
N LEU A 165 -0.69 3.96 -3.11
CA LEU A 165 0.17 2.92 -2.57
C LEU A 165 -0.70 1.76 -2.11
N PHE A 166 -0.72 0.68 -2.85
CA PHE A 166 -1.48 -0.52 -2.53
C PHE A 166 -0.59 -1.69 -2.17
N TYR A 167 -1.11 -2.48 -1.24
CA TYR A 167 -0.59 -3.74 -0.78
C TYR A 167 -1.65 -4.79 -1.02
N TYR A 168 -1.24 -5.97 -1.47
CA TYR A 168 -2.11 -7.09 -1.76
C TYR A 168 -1.55 -8.35 -1.14
N SER A 169 -2.43 -9.25 -0.73
CA SER A 169 -2.06 -10.64 -0.53
C SER A 169 -1.51 -11.21 -1.83
N SER A 170 -0.26 -11.68 -1.83
CA SER A 170 0.35 -12.27 -3.03
C SER A 170 -0.41 -13.51 -3.51
N LEU A 171 -1.05 -14.24 -2.59
CA LEU A 171 -1.90 -15.39 -2.92
C LEU A 171 -3.17 -14.99 -3.66
N GLU A 172 -3.77 -13.85 -3.33
CA GLU A 172 -4.98 -13.39 -4.03
C GLU A 172 -4.63 -12.87 -5.43
N VAL A 173 -3.51 -12.17 -5.59
CA VAL A 173 -3.00 -11.73 -6.91
C VAL A 173 -2.74 -12.92 -7.83
N GLU A 174 -2.18 -14.02 -7.31
CA GLU A 174 -1.92 -15.23 -8.09
C GLU A 174 -3.21 -15.91 -8.57
N LYS A 175 -4.25 -15.95 -7.74
CA LYS A 175 -5.55 -16.51 -8.17
C LYS A 175 -6.14 -15.71 -9.33
N GLU A 176 -6.11 -14.38 -9.28
CA GLU A 176 -6.64 -13.52 -10.33
C GLU A 176 -5.89 -13.71 -11.66
N GLN A 177 -4.56 -13.81 -11.63
CA GLN A 177 -3.75 -14.06 -12.82
C GLN A 177 -4.02 -15.44 -13.44
N GLU A 178 -4.27 -16.47 -12.62
CA GLU A 178 -4.67 -17.77 -13.12
C GLU A 178 -6.02 -17.74 -13.84
N TYR A 179 -6.96 -16.87 -13.43
CA TYR A 179 -8.27 -16.74 -14.09
C TYR A 179 -8.21 -16.00 -15.44
N ASP A 180 -7.31 -15.04 -15.61
CA ASP A 180 -7.16 -14.26 -16.85
C ASP A 180 -6.45 -15.04 -17.98
N ASP A 181 -5.75 -16.13 -17.65
CA ASP A 181 -5.02 -17.00 -18.60
C ASP A 181 -5.88 -18.15 -19.19
N PHE A 182 -7.18 -18.25 -18.87
CA PHE A 182 -8.14 -19.25 -19.40
C PHE A 182 -9.20 -18.68 -20.35
#